data_AF-A0A838EL18-F1
#
_entry.id   AF-A0A838EL18-F1
#
_cell.length_a   1.000
_cell.length_b   1.000
_cell.length_c   1.000
_cell.angle_alpha   90.00
_cell.angle_beta   90.00
_cell.angle_gamma   90.00
#
_symmetry.space_group_name_H-M   'P 1'
#
loop_
_entity.id
_entity.type
_entity.pdbx_description
1 polymer ?
#
loop_
_entity_poly.entity_id
_entity_poly.type
_entity_poly.pdbx_seq_one_letter_code
_entity_poly.pdbx_strand_id
1 'polypeptide(L)'
;MPQRSEPLPSSSSIDDNVNADASDLTWRDTTGNNLDLDDPDLMVKCATTYIDRGWRVFPLHSITSAGKCTCHSPTCHQKGKHPLRPAGMQGATTRLRDVLDWWEDDPDANIGIATGTGLLVLAIYPERHGSLDALPINPIPLTGLVTIGSAGWHLYFTYPRNILMSSVQDALGPGIDLHADGSYVVAPPSIHPSGQRFGWNSYIAPRSLPPKILTILEPKQGWMRRDYRTVLNLMQQHGYPLTPTEIAHGLHRDYSATLKLLRRMVNDQHIYQVKRGLYTPRQPDNNQ
;
A
#
# COMPACT_ATOMS: atom_id res chain seq x y z
N MET A 1 -49.12 -24.28 12.88
CA MET A 1 -47.67 -24.54 12.83
C MET A 1 -46.95 -23.20 12.76
N PRO A 2 -46.26 -22.75 13.81
CA PRO A 2 -45.46 -21.54 13.73
C PRO A 2 -44.06 -21.87 13.18
N GLN A 3 -43.62 -21.06 12.23
CA GLN A 3 -42.32 -21.19 11.56
C GLN A 3 -41.18 -21.05 12.59
N ARG A 4 -40.25 -22.01 12.58
CA ARG A 4 -38.99 -21.93 13.33
C ARG A 4 -38.16 -20.81 12.71
N SER A 5 -37.89 -19.78 13.50
CA SER A 5 -36.84 -18.79 13.26
C SER A 5 -35.47 -19.49 13.30
N GLU A 6 -34.73 -19.46 12.20
CA GLU A 6 -33.31 -19.82 12.21
C GLU A 6 -32.50 -18.81 13.04
N PRO A 7 -31.53 -19.25 13.85
CA PRO A 7 -30.69 -18.34 14.62
C PRO A 7 -29.71 -17.61 13.70
N LEU A 8 -29.60 -16.29 13.88
CA LEU A 8 -28.53 -15.47 13.29
C LEU A 8 -27.16 -16.03 13.71
N PRO A 9 -26.15 -16.08 12.81
CA PRO A 9 -24.82 -16.51 13.19
C PRO A 9 -24.23 -15.55 14.23
N SER A 10 -23.68 -16.14 15.29
CA SER A 10 -23.03 -15.45 16.40
C SER A 10 -21.91 -14.52 15.92
N SER A 11 -21.89 -13.30 16.42
CA SER A 11 -20.82 -12.32 16.20
C SER A 11 -19.51 -12.80 16.81
N SER A 12 -18.64 -13.43 16.02
CA SER A 12 -17.24 -13.64 16.42
C SER A 12 -16.51 -12.30 16.35
N SER A 13 -16.08 -11.77 17.49
CA SER A 13 -15.20 -10.60 17.55
C SER A 13 -13.81 -10.97 17.03
N ILE A 14 -13.07 -9.98 16.52
CA ILE A 14 -11.69 -10.16 16.05
C ILE A 14 -10.75 -10.59 17.19
N ASP A 15 -11.12 -10.33 18.45
CA ASP A 15 -10.35 -10.70 19.64
C ASP A 15 -10.01 -12.20 19.70
N ASP A 16 -10.89 -13.06 19.16
CA ASP A 16 -10.68 -14.51 19.08
C ASP A 16 -9.67 -14.91 17.99
N ASN A 17 -9.50 -14.09 16.94
CA ASN A 17 -8.58 -14.34 15.81
C ASN A 17 -7.23 -13.58 15.91
N VAL A 18 -7.12 -12.62 16.83
CA VAL A 18 -5.86 -11.90 17.11
C VAL A 18 -4.98 -12.69 18.10
N ASN A 19 -5.60 -13.52 18.94
CA ASN A 19 -4.91 -14.38 19.93
C ASN A 19 -4.62 -15.80 19.42
N ALA A 20 -4.78 -16.07 18.12
CA ALA A 20 -4.44 -17.37 17.57
C ALA A 20 -2.93 -17.61 17.70
N ASP A 21 -2.57 -18.65 18.46
CA ASP A 21 -1.20 -19.13 18.62
C ASP A 21 -0.57 -19.30 17.23
N ALA A 22 0.68 -18.85 17.04
CA ALA A 22 1.33 -18.82 15.72
C ALA A 22 1.41 -20.21 15.02
N SER A 23 1.19 -21.28 15.77
CA SER A 23 1.09 -22.67 15.31
C SER A 23 -0.24 -23.05 14.64
N ASP A 24 -1.30 -22.26 14.80
CA ASP A 24 -2.66 -22.54 14.28
C ASP A 24 -3.07 -21.60 13.12
N LEU A 25 -2.14 -20.78 12.62
CA LEU A 25 -2.35 -20.00 11.40
C LEU A 25 -2.46 -20.95 10.20
N THR A 26 -3.68 -21.28 9.78
CA THR A 26 -3.87 -21.87 8.45
C THR A 26 -3.48 -20.81 7.42
N TRP A 27 -2.31 -20.98 6.80
CA TRP A 27 -1.81 -20.10 5.75
C TRP A 27 -2.77 -20.19 4.58
N ARG A 28 -3.67 -19.21 4.43
CA ARG A 28 -4.65 -19.22 3.36
C ARG A 28 -4.27 -18.24 2.28
N ASP A 29 -4.52 -18.68 1.05
CA ASP A 29 -4.41 -17.86 -0.12
C ASP A 29 -5.55 -16.85 -0.12
N THR A 30 -5.48 -16.06 -1.16
CA THR A 30 -6.45 -15.06 -1.52
C THR A 30 -7.89 -15.57 -1.73
N THR A 31 -8.08 -16.86 -1.95
CA THR A 31 -9.39 -17.47 -2.22
C THR A 31 -9.90 -18.27 -1.01
N GLY A 32 -9.15 -18.28 0.10
CA GLY A 32 -9.47 -19.01 1.31
C GLY A 32 -8.97 -20.47 1.30
N ASN A 33 -8.22 -20.87 0.27
CA ASN A 33 -7.59 -22.18 0.17
C ASN A 33 -6.32 -22.23 1.00
N ASN A 34 -5.98 -23.38 1.58
CA ASN A 34 -4.68 -23.56 2.22
C ASN A 34 -3.55 -23.42 1.19
N LEU A 35 -2.55 -22.62 1.53
CA LEU A 35 -1.30 -22.48 0.78
C LEU A 35 -0.40 -23.64 1.14
N ASP A 36 0.05 -24.35 0.11
CA ASP A 36 1.24 -25.19 0.21
C ASP A 36 2.46 -24.27 0.20
N LEU A 37 3.15 -24.17 1.34
CA LEU A 37 4.29 -23.29 1.49
C LEU A 37 5.54 -23.79 0.76
N ASP A 38 5.54 -25.06 0.34
CA ASP A 38 6.63 -25.71 -0.40
C ASP A 38 6.37 -25.73 -1.92
N ASP A 39 5.25 -25.15 -2.37
CA ASP A 39 4.93 -24.99 -3.78
C ASP A 39 5.92 -24.03 -4.47
N PRO A 40 6.67 -24.48 -5.49
CA PRO A 40 7.65 -23.63 -6.18
C PRO A 40 6.98 -22.43 -6.89
N ASP A 41 5.68 -22.51 -7.19
CA ASP A 41 4.93 -21.44 -7.83
C ASP A 41 4.15 -20.57 -6.82
N LEU A 42 4.39 -20.74 -5.52
CA LEU A 42 3.64 -20.07 -4.46
C LEU A 42 3.57 -18.54 -4.66
N MET A 43 4.72 -17.93 -4.95
CA MET A 43 4.83 -16.47 -5.06
C MET A 43 4.08 -15.95 -6.29
N VAL A 44 4.23 -16.60 -7.45
CA VAL A 44 3.54 -16.20 -8.69
C VAL A 44 2.03 -16.43 -8.59
N LYS A 45 1.58 -17.53 -7.96
CA LYS A 45 0.16 -17.79 -7.70
C LYS A 45 -0.43 -16.69 -6.82
N CYS A 46 0.24 -16.34 -5.73
CA CYS A 46 -0.22 -15.26 -4.85
C CYS A 46 -0.19 -13.89 -5.55
N ALA A 47 0.87 -13.56 -6.28
CA ALA A 47 0.95 -12.32 -7.05
C ALA A 47 -0.19 -12.20 -8.07
N THR A 48 -0.51 -13.30 -8.76
CA THR A 48 -1.63 -13.38 -9.71
C THR A 48 -2.96 -13.05 -9.03
N THR A 49 -3.19 -13.62 -7.84
CA THR A 49 -4.43 -13.34 -7.13
C THR A 49 -4.57 -11.89 -6.61
N TYR A 50 -3.45 -11.18 -6.43
CA TYR A 50 -3.49 -9.75 -6.11
C TYR A 50 -3.83 -8.89 -7.33
N ILE A 51 -3.30 -9.22 -8.51
CA ILE A 51 -3.66 -8.49 -9.73
C ILE A 51 -5.11 -8.75 -10.15
N ASP A 52 -5.68 -9.93 -9.85
CA ASP A 52 -7.10 -10.23 -10.05
C ASP A 52 -8.01 -9.32 -9.21
N ARG A 53 -7.50 -8.76 -8.11
CA ARG A 53 -8.18 -7.74 -7.29
C ARG A 53 -7.95 -6.32 -7.79
N GLY A 54 -7.20 -6.17 -8.87
CA GLY A 54 -6.76 -4.89 -9.39
C GLY A 54 -5.71 -4.22 -8.51
N TRP A 55 -5.00 -4.96 -7.65
CA TRP A 55 -3.87 -4.42 -6.90
C TRP A 55 -2.61 -4.50 -7.75
N ARG A 56 -1.92 -3.36 -7.86
CA ARG A 56 -0.69 -3.28 -8.63
C ARG A 56 0.45 -3.90 -7.82
N VAL A 57 1.12 -4.90 -8.39
CA VAL A 57 2.22 -5.61 -7.74
C VAL A 57 3.54 -5.39 -8.45
N PHE A 58 4.65 -5.64 -7.74
CA PHE A 58 6.00 -5.65 -8.29
C PHE A 58 6.94 -6.48 -7.40
N PRO A 59 8.04 -7.03 -7.94
CA PRO A 59 8.97 -7.84 -7.17
C PRO A 59 9.86 -6.98 -6.28
N LEU A 60 10.03 -7.45 -5.05
CA LEU A 60 10.97 -6.96 -4.06
C LEU A 60 12.08 -7.99 -3.88
N HIS A 61 13.24 -7.52 -3.42
CA HIS A 61 14.24 -8.46 -2.91
C HIS A 61 13.65 -9.32 -1.80
N SER A 62 14.09 -10.57 -1.72
CA SER A 62 13.73 -11.51 -0.67
C SER A 62 14.86 -11.70 0.36
N ILE A 63 14.62 -12.58 1.34
CA ILE A 63 15.57 -12.99 2.37
C ILE A 63 16.06 -14.41 2.04
N THR A 64 17.38 -14.55 1.89
CA THR A 64 18.03 -15.85 1.71
C THR A 64 17.87 -16.73 2.95
N SER A 65 18.05 -18.05 2.81
CA SER A 65 18.07 -19.00 3.94
C SER A 65 19.11 -18.65 5.02
N ALA A 66 20.16 -17.91 4.67
CA ALA A 66 21.17 -17.39 5.60
C ALA A 66 20.76 -16.07 6.31
N GLY A 67 19.50 -15.62 6.16
CA GLY A 67 19.00 -14.38 6.77
C GLY A 67 19.53 -13.08 6.13
N LYS A 68 20.17 -13.18 4.95
CA LYS A 68 20.71 -12.02 4.21
C LYS A 68 19.76 -11.59 3.11
N CYS A 69 19.78 -10.30 2.77
CA CYS A 69 19.03 -9.80 1.62
C CYS A 69 19.64 -10.33 0.32
N THR A 70 18.77 -10.70 -0.63
CA THR A 70 19.15 -11.11 -2.01
C THR A 70 19.78 -9.99 -2.83
N CYS A 71 19.81 -8.73 -2.35
CA CYS A 71 20.56 -7.66 -3.00
C CYS A 71 22.07 -7.73 -2.74
N HIS A 72 22.49 -8.63 -1.84
CA HIS A 72 23.89 -8.87 -1.44
C HIS A 72 24.65 -7.65 -0.88
N SER A 73 23.98 -6.51 -0.71
CA SER A 73 24.59 -5.33 -0.09
C SER A 73 24.79 -5.55 1.42
N PRO A 74 26.02 -5.38 1.94
CA PRO A 74 26.31 -5.52 3.37
C PRO A 74 25.65 -4.40 4.21
N THR A 75 25.31 -3.27 3.59
CA THR A 75 24.70 -2.10 4.22
C THR A 75 23.20 -1.96 3.88
N CYS A 76 22.54 -3.05 3.49
CA CYS A 76 21.12 -3.02 3.18
C CYS A 76 20.28 -2.71 4.44
N HIS A 77 19.67 -1.53 4.48
CA HIS A 77 18.79 -1.07 5.56
C HIS A 77 17.33 -1.53 5.41
N GLN A 78 16.93 -2.01 4.22
CA GLN A 78 15.56 -2.45 3.91
C GLN A 78 15.54 -3.90 3.41
N LYS A 79 16.26 -4.79 4.10
CA LYS A 79 16.37 -6.21 3.72
C LYS A 79 15.00 -6.79 3.37
N GLY A 80 14.86 -7.46 2.24
CA GLY A 80 13.60 -8.10 1.88
C GLY A 80 12.42 -7.14 1.54
N LYS A 81 12.61 -5.82 1.64
CA LYS A 81 11.54 -4.82 1.56
C LYS A 81 11.76 -3.76 0.47
N HIS A 82 12.90 -3.78 -0.23
CA HIS A 82 13.21 -2.82 -1.29
C HIS A 82 13.06 -3.44 -2.69
N PRO A 83 12.81 -2.63 -3.73
CA PRO A 83 12.51 -3.16 -5.06
C PRO A 83 13.66 -3.95 -5.67
N LEU A 84 13.31 -5.04 -6.36
CA LEU A 84 14.23 -5.91 -7.08
C LEU A 84 14.61 -5.35 -8.46
N ARG A 85 13.70 -4.58 -9.07
CA ARG A 85 13.85 -4.04 -10.43
C ARG A 85 13.99 -2.51 -10.40
N PRO A 86 14.68 -1.88 -11.38
CA PRO A 86 14.96 -0.43 -11.37
C PRO A 86 13.73 0.48 -11.31
N ALA A 87 12.65 0.13 -12.01
CA ALA A 87 11.40 0.90 -12.00
C ALA A 87 10.70 0.90 -10.62
N GLY A 88 11.08 -0.04 -9.76
CA GLY A 88 10.53 -0.23 -8.43
C GLY A 88 9.00 -0.14 -8.37
N MET A 89 8.48 0.58 -7.38
CA MET A 89 7.04 0.78 -7.19
C MET A 89 6.37 1.47 -8.39
N GLN A 90 7.09 2.31 -9.15
CA GLN A 90 6.51 2.96 -10.33
C GLN A 90 6.21 1.95 -11.44
N GLY A 91 6.97 0.85 -11.49
CA GLY A 91 6.71 -0.28 -12.38
C GLY A 91 5.57 -1.20 -11.94
N ALA A 92 4.93 -0.96 -10.78
CA ALA A 92 3.89 -1.84 -10.27
C ALA A 92 2.68 -1.95 -11.22
N THR A 93 2.26 -3.19 -11.50
CA THR A 93 1.39 -3.55 -12.62
C THR A 93 0.26 -4.49 -12.20
N THR A 94 -0.80 -4.56 -13.00
CA THR A 94 -1.84 -5.60 -12.94
C THR A 94 -1.81 -6.52 -14.17
N ARG A 95 -0.80 -6.40 -15.03
CA ARG A 95 -0.70 -7.21 -16.25
C ARG A 95 -0.14 -8.57 -15.90
N LEU A 96 -0.91 -9.63 -16.15
CA LEU A 96 -0.52 -11.01 -15.87
C LEU A 96 0.83 -11.37 -16.50
N ARG A 97 1.06 -10.96 -17.76
CA ARG A 97 2.33 -11.21 -18.45
C ARG A 97 3.54 -10.70 -17.65
N ASP A 98 3.50 -9.45 -17.18
CA ASP A 98 4.62 -8.90 -16.40
C ASP A 98 4.88 -9.73 -15.13
N VAL A 99 3.81 -10.17 -14.46
CA VAL A 99 3.90 -10.97 -13.22
C VAL A 99 4.47 -12.36 -13.51
N LEU A 100 4.05 -13.02 -14.59
CA LEU A 100 4.61 -14.30 -14.98
C LEU A 100 6.10 -14.16 -15.33
N ASP A 101 6.45 -13.19 -16.18
CA ASP A 101 7.83 -12.95 -16.62
C ASP A 101 8.75 -12.67 -15.40
N TRP A 102 8.31 -11.85 -14.43
CA TRP A 102 9.14 -11.50 -13.26
C TRP A 102 9.39 -12.64 -12.29
N TRP A 103 8.39 -13.48 -12.02
CA TRP A 103 8.53 -14.60 -11.09
C TRP A 103 9.06 -15.87 -11.76
N GLU A 104 9.11 -15.93 -13.09
CA GLU A 104 9.93 -16.91 -13.81
C GLU A 104 11.43 -16.64 -13.58
N ASP A 105 11.86 -15.37 -13.66
CA ASP A 105 13.24 -14.97 -13.39
C ASP A 105 13.63 -15.10 -11.90
N ASP A 106 12.73 -14.71 -11.00
CA ASP A 106 12.97 -14.67 -9.56
C ASP A 106 11.80 -15.32 -8.77
N PRO A 107 11.71 -16.66 -8.74
CA PRO A 107 10.60 -17.39 -8.11
C PRO A 107 10.38 -17.06 -6.63
N ASP A 108 11.46 -16.73 -5.91
CA ASP A 108 11.43 -16.44 -4.47
C ASP A 108 11.27 -14.93 -4.16
N ALA A 109 11.11 -14.07 -5.17
CA ALA A 109 11.00 -12.63 -4.96
C ALA A 109 9.80 -12.29 -4.07
N ASN A 110 10.04 -11.45 -3.06
CA ASN A 110 8.97 -10.92 -2.22
C ASN A 110 8.01 -10.08 -3.07
N ILE A 111 6.75 -10.01 -2.66
CA ILE A 111 5.70 -9.27 -3.37
C ILE A 111 5.49 -7.92 -2.72
N GLY A 112 5.67 -6.84 -3.49
CA GLY A 112 5.23 -5.51 -3.12
C GLY A 112 3.85 -5.20 -3.71
N ILE A 113 2.92 -4.67 -2.91
CA ILE A 113 1.66 -4.08 -3.39
C ILE A 113 1.77 -2.56 -3.31
N ALA A 114 1.68 -1.89 -4.46
CA ALA A 114 1.61 -0.43 -4.50
C ALA A 114 0.27 0.06 -3.91
N THR A 115 0.33 0.86 -2.86
CA THR A 115 -0.83 1.47 -2.23
C THR A 115 -1.24 2.75 -2.96
N GLY A 116 -2.34 3.35 -2.51
CA GLY A 116 -2.99 4.47 -3.18
C GLY A 116 -4.04 3.99 -4.17
N THR A 117 -4.55 4.88 -5.00
CA THR A 117 -5.59 4.55 -6.01
C THR A 117 -6.85 3.92 -5.45
N GLY A 118 -7.18 4.25 -4.20
CA GLY A 118 -8.31 3.69 -3.47
C GLY A 118 -7.96 2.49 -2.59
N LEU A 119 -6.68 2.09 -2.51
CA LEU A 119 -6.16 1.12 -1.56
C LEU A 119 -5.31 1.81 -0.49
N LEU A 120 -5.61 1.53 0.78
CA LEU A 120 -4.92 2.09 1.94
C LEU A 120 -4.56 0.96 2.89
N VAL A 121 -3.40 1.04 3.52
CA VAL A 121 -2.98 0.10 4.55
C VAL A 121 -2.57 0.86 5.81
N LEU A 122 -3.14 0.47 6.95
CA LEU A 122 -2.63 0.87 8.26
C LEU A 122 -1.64 -0.19 8.72
N ALA A 123 -0.36 0.17 8.82
CA ALA A 123 0.71 -0.71 9.28
C ALA A 123 1.05 -0.40 10.74
N ILE A 124 0.95 -1.40 11.60
CA ILE A 124 1.02 -1.26 13.05
C ILE A 124 2.26 -2.02 13.53
N TYR A 125 3.16 -1.31 14.18
CA TYR A 125 4.50 -1.74 14.52
C TYR A 125 4.69 -1.74 16.05
N PRO A 126 4.57 -2.90 16.72
CA PRO A 126 4.71 -3.03 18.17
C PRO A 126 6.04 -2.49 18.72
N GLU A 127 7.13 -2.67 17.99
CA GLU A 127 8.47 -2.20 18.35
C GLU A 127 8.57 -0.68 18.39
N ARG A 128 7.61 0.03 17.78
CA ARG A 128 7.46 1.48 17.81
C ARG A 128 6.26 1.93 18.65
N HIS A 129 5.81 1.08 19.57
CA HIS A 129 4.67 1.29 20.47
C HIS A 129 3.29 1.29 19.80
N GLY A 130 3.19 0.76 18.57
CA GLY A 130 1.91 0.57 17.89
C GLY A 130 1.11 -0.57 18.51
N SER A 131 -0.20 -0.39 18.61
CA SER A 131 -1.14 -1.43 19.09
C SER A 131 -2.46 -1.34 18.32
N LEU A 132 -3.12 -2.47 18.15
CA LEU A 132 -4.50 -2.53 17.64
C LEU A 132 -5.46 -1.73 18.53
N ASP A 133 -5.26 -1.76 19.86
CA ASP A 133 -6.09 -1.03 20.84
C ASP A 133 -5.94 0.48 20.74
N ALA A 134 -4.81 0.96 20.21
CA ALA A 134 -4.55 2.38 20.01
C ALA A 134 -5.28 2.96 18.79
N LEU A 135 -5.85 2.09 17.94
CA LEU A 135 -6.59 2.55 16.78
C LEU A 135 -7.89 3.26 17.20
N PRO A 136 -8.27 4.40 16.60
CA PRO A 136 -9.52 5.09 16.90
C PRO A 136 -10.79 4.38 16.39
N ILE A 137 -10.73 3.06 16.14
CA ILE A 137 -11.77 2.19 15.57
C ILE A 137 -11.96 0.95 16.45
N ASN A 138 -13.09 0.91 17.15
CA ASN A 138 -13.48 -0.22 17.99
C ASN A 138 -14.98 -0.56 17.75
N PRO A 139 -15.33 -1.81 17.44
CA PRO A 139 -14.41 -2.91 17.10
C PRO A 139 -13.65 -2.64 15.81
N ILE A 140 -12.46 -3.23 15.68
CA ILE A 140 -11.75 -3.22 14.40
C ILE A 140 -12.65 -3.92 13.37
N PRO A 141 -12.97 -3.27 12.24
CA PRO A 141 -13.84 -3.87 11.25
C PRO A 141 -13.13 -5.08 10.64
N LEU A 142 -13.91 -6.14 10.41
CA LEU A 142 -13.42 -7.32 9.74
C LEU A 142 -13.01 -6.96 8.29
N THR A 143 -11.71 -6.83 8.08
CA THR A 143 -11.05 -6.37 6.86
C THR A 143 -9.81 -7.22 6.60
N GLY A 144 -9.16 -7.05 5.45
CA GLY A 144 -7.92 -7.77 5.15
C GLY A 144 -6.88 -7.51 6.24
N LEU A 145 -6.54 -8.55 7.00
CA LEU A 145 -5.57 -8.50 8.09
C LEU A 145 -4.39 -9.40 7.75
N VAL A 146 -3.21 -8.79 7.64
CA VAL A 146 -1.94 -9.51 7.53
C VAL A 146 -1.20 -9.42 8.85
N THR A 147 -0.67 -10.54 9.32
CA THR A 147 0.30 -10.59 10.41
C THR A 147 1.69 -10.85 9.89
N ILE A 148 2.66 -10.36 10.65
CA ILE A 148 4.08 -10.60 10.44
C ILE A 148 4.63 -11.29 11.68
N GLY A 149 4.01 -12.40 12.10
CA GLY A 149 4.24 -12.96 13.43
C GLY A 149 4.04 -11.88 14.51
N SER A 150 5.04 -11.70 15.38
CA SER A 150 5.05 -10.66 16.42
C SER A 150 5.52 -9.27 15.95
N ALA A 151 5.92 -9.13 14.69
CA ALA A 151 6.46 -7.87 14.15
C ALA A 151 5.39 -6.85 13.77
N GLY A 152 4.10 -7.21 13.83
CA GLY A 152 3.00 -6.27 13.65
C GLY A 152 1.91 -6.73 12.69
N TRP A 153 1.06 -5.77 12.32
CA TRP A 153 -0.16 -6.00 11.54
C TRP A 153 -0.29 -5.02 10.38
N HIS A 154 -0.84 -5.48 9.25
CA HIS A 154 -1.35 -4.61 8.19
C HIS A 154 -2.87 -4.76 8.08
N LEU A 155 -3.59 -3.66 8.27
CA LEU A 155 -5.03 -3.57 8.02
C LEU A 155 -5.29 -2.89 6.68
N TYR A 156 -5.87 -3.62 5.74
CA TYR A 156 -6.17 -3.13 4.40
C TYR A 156 -7.55 -2.48 4.37
N PHE A 157 -7.67 -1.32 3.73
CA PHE A 157 -8.91 -0.56 3.55
C PHE A 157 -9.04 -0.02 2.14
N THR A 158 -10.26 0.31 1.74
CA THR A 158 -10.53 1.13 0.55
C THR A 158 -10.89 2.57 0.90
N TYR A 159 -10.60 3.51 0.00
CA TYR A 159 -11.01 4.92 0.14
C TYR A 159 -11.42 5.48 -1.23
N PRO A 160 -12.17 6.61 -1.29
CA PRO A 160 -12.63 7.17 -2.56
C PRO A 160 -11.47 7.47 -3.51
N ARG A 161 -11.50 6.86 -4.71
CA ARG A 161 -10.41 6.93 -5.70
C ARG A 161 -10.13 8.35 -6.23
N ASN A 162 -11.02 9.30 -5.98
CA ASN A 162 -10.88 10.70 -6.37
C ASN A 162 -10.09 11.53 -5.34
N ILE A 163 -9.85 11.00 -4.14
CA ILE A 163 -9.05 11.62 -3.10
C ILE A 163 -7.59 11.22 -3.30
N LEU A 164 -6.66 12.17 -3.11
CA LEU A 164 -5.25 11.87 -2.96
C LEU A 164 -4.93 11.80 -1.47
N MET A 165 -4.57 10.62 -1.00
CA MET A 165 -4.29 10.32 0.40
C MET A 165 -2.79 10.10 0.55
N SER A 166 -2.14 10.95 1.34
CA SER A 166 -0.69 10.85 1.55
C SER A 166 -0.36 9.68 2.46
N SER A 167 0.74 9.00 2.18
CA SER A 167 1.34 8.09 3.17
C SER A 167 2.00 8.90 4.29
N VAL A 168 1.79 8.52 5.54
CA VAL A 168 2.20 9.27 6.73
C VAL A 168 2.67 8.29 7.81
N GLN A 169 3.87 8.49 8.34
CA GLN A 169 4.37 7.76 9.50
C GLN A 169 3.69 8.27 10.77
N ASP A 170 3.37 7.37 11.71
CA ASP A 170 2.71 7.69 12.99
C ASP A 170 1.39 8.48 12.83
N ALA A 171 0.66 8.21 11.74
CA ALA A 171 -0.53 8.94 11.32
C ALA A 171 -1.68 8.91 12.34
N LEU A 172 -1.76 7.83 13.11
CA LEU A 172 -2.79 7.62 14.15
C LEU A 172 -2.17 7.46 15.55
N GLY A 173 -0.91 7.86 15.71
CA GLY A 173 -0.13 7.67 16.92
C GLY A 173 1.15 6.86 16.68
N PRO A 174 2.03 6.76 17.71
CA PRO A 174 3.29 6.05 17.61
C PRO A 174 3.13 4.63 17.10
N GLY A 175 3.94 4.25 16.11
CA GLY A 175 3.94 2.90 15.55
C GLY A 175 2.78 2.59 14.62
N ILE A 176 1.95 3.57 14.23
CA ILE A 176 0.82 3.35 13.31
C ILE A 176 1.00 4.18 12.06
N ASP A 177 1.51 3.54 11.01
CA ASP A 177 1.77 4.17 9.73
C ASP A 177 0.58 4.03 8.78
N LEU A 178 0.37 5.07 8.00
CA LEU A 178 -0.56 5.10 6.89
C LEU A 178 0.21 4.93 5.58
N HIS A 179 -0.07 3.84 4.85
CA HIS A 179 0.40 3.62 3.48
C HIS A 179 -0.77 3.84 2.51
N ALA A 180 -0.69 4.89 1.72
CA ALA A 180 -1.67 5.27 0.71
C ALA A 180 -0.96 5.68 -0.59
N ASP A 181 -1.29 6.82 -1.19
CA ASP A 181 -0.62 7.26 -2.42
C ASP A 181 0.89 7.47 -2.20
N GLY A 182 1.67 7.02 -3.18
CA GLY A 182 3.13 7.15 -3.19
C GLY A 182 3.88 6.15 -2.29
N SER A 183 3.22 5.10 -1.80
CA SER A 183 3.85 4.05 -1.00
C SER A 183 3.44 2.64 -1.46
N TYR A 184 4.00 1.64 -0.79
CA TYR A 184 3.70 0.24 -0.99
C TYR A 184 3.86 -0.51 0.33
N VAL A 185 3.32 -1.72 0.38
CA VAL A 185 3.52 -2.66 1.49
C VAL A 185 4.03 -3.99 0.96
N VAL A 186 4.71 -4.73 1.83
CA VAL A 186 5.08 -6.13 1.55
C VAL A 186 3.86 -7.01 1.80
N ALA A 187 3.54 -7.84 0.81
CA ALA A 187 2.34 -8.68 0.81
C ALA A 187 2.68 -10.13 1.19
N PRO A 188 1.74 -10.88 1.78
CA PRO A 188 1.85 -12.33 1.86
C PRO A 188 2.12 -12.98 0.49
N PRO A 189 2.78 -14.14 0.42
CA PRO A 189 3.42 -14.87 1.52
C PRO A 189 4.90 -14.49 1.63
N SER A 190 5.28 -13.23 1.40
CA SER A 190 6.68 -12.76 1.45
C SER A 190 7.38 -13.05 2.78
N ILE A 191 8.72 -12.98 2.79
CA ILE A 191 9.57 -13.23 3.95
C ILE A 191 10.05 -11.91 4.57
N HIS A 192 9.80 -11.74 5.87
CA HIS A 192 10.28 -10.64 6.69
C HIS A 192 11.77 -10.80 7.04
N PRO A 193 12.54 -9.72 7.30
CA PRO A 193 13.93 -9.81 7.78
C PRO A 193 14.18 -10.69 9.01
N SER A 194 13.16 -10.95 9.83
CA SER A 194 13.25 -11.88 10.96
C SER A 194 13.24 -13.36 10.53
N GLY A 195 13.00 -13.65 9.25
CA GLY A 195 12.74 -14.99 8.73
C GLY A 195 11.26 -15.42 8.81
N GLN A 196 10.42 -14.64 9.49
CA GLN A 196 8.99 -14.91 9.56
C GLN A 196 8.28 -14.58 8.25
N ARG A 197 7.23 -15.32 7.94
CA ARG A 197 6.44 -15.12 6.72
C ARG A 197 5.25 -14.19 6.99
N PHE A 198 4.96 -13.30 6.05
CA PHE A 198 3.73 -12.51 6.06
C PHE A 198 2.54 -13.44 5.79
N GLY A 199 1.49 -13.39 6.61
CA GLY A 199 0.34 -14.29 6.52
C GLY A 199 -1.00 -13.57 6.66
N TRP A 200 -2.02 -14.08 5.99
CA TRP A 200 -3.39 -13.58 6.18
C TRP A 200 -4.04 -14.27 7.38
N ASN A 201 -4.35 -13.52 8.44
CA ASN A 201 -5.16 -14.04 9.56
C ASN A 201 -6.65 -14.10 9.19
N SER A 202 -7.10 -13.17 8.35
CA SER A 202 -8.45 -13.15 7.83
C SER A 202 -8.40 -12.63 6.41
N TYR A 203 -8.63 -13.54 5.46
CA TYR A 203 -8.63 -13.21 4.05
C TYR A 203 -9.99 -12.62 3.63
N ILE A 204 -10.18 -11.33 3.90
CA ILE A 204 -11.45 -10.62 3.64
C ILE A 204 -11.18 -9.41 2.77
N ALA A 205 -12.04 -9.18 1.79
CA ALA A 205 -11.93 -8.03 0.89
C ALA A 205 -11.84 -6.73 1.71
N PRO A 206 -10.92 -5.80 1.38
CA PRO A 206 -10.77 -4.59 2.17
C PRO A 206 -12.06 -3.78 2.23
N ARG A 207 -12.49 -3.45 3.45
CA ARG A 207 -13.66 -2.59 3.66
C ARG A 207 -13.32 -1.12 3.45
N SER A 208 -14.35 -0.32 3.20
CA SER A 208 -14.20 1.14 3.20
C SER A 208 -13.61 1.63 4.52
N LEU A 209 -12.66 2.55 4.43
CA LEU A 209 -12.04 3.19 5.58
C LEU A 209 -13.12 3.82 6.46
N PRO A 210 -13.14 3.54 7.78
CA PRO A 210 -14.13 4.12 8.67
C PRO A 210 -14.13 5.66 8.59
N PRO A 211 -15.29 6.32 8.48
CA PRO A 211 -15.36 7.77 8.31
C PRO A 211 -14.60 8.57 9.38
N LYS A 212 -14.58 8.07 10.63
CA LYS A 212 -13.83 8.68 11.73
C LYS A 212 -12.32 8.72 11.46
N ILE A 213 -11.76 7.64 10.90
CA ILE A 213 -10.35 7.59 10.50
C ILE A 213 -10.12 8.49 9.30
N LEU A 214 -11.04 8.48 8.32
CA LEU A 214 -10.97 9.38 7.18
C LEU A 214 -10.91 10.85 7.63
N THR A 215 -11.72 11.28 8.59
CA THR A 215 -11.67 12.66 9.13
C THR A 215 -10.37 12.99 9.86
N ILE A 216 -9.76 12.02 10.55
CA ILE A 216 -8.46 12.21 11.23
C ILE A 216 -7.32 12.33 10.20
N LEU A 217 -7.38 11.50 9.16
CA LEU A 217 -6.34 11.41 8.13
C LEU A 217 -6.51 12.45 7.01
N GLU A 218 -7.72 12.94 6.79
CA GLU A 218 -7.97 14.04 5.87
C GLU A 218 -7.16 15.25 6.33
N PRO A 219 -6.22 15.74 5.50
CA PRO A 219 -5.69 17.07 5.73
C PRO A 219 -6.91 18.01 5.75
N LYS A 220 -6.90 19.05 6.60
CA LYS A 220 -7.90 20.15 6.51
C LYS A 220 -8.05 20.73 5.10
N GLN A 221 -7.14 20.40 4.18
CA GLN A 221 -7.23 20.59 2.73
C GLN A 221 -6.80 19.31 1.98
N GLY A 222 -7.60 18.24 2.03
CA GLY A 222 -7.38 17.05 1.21
C GLY A 222 -7.39 17.40 -0.28
N TRP A 223 -6.31 17.07 -1.00
CA TRP A 223 -6.20 17.37 -2.42
C TRP A 223 -6.93 16.29 -3.21
N MET A 224 -7.77 16.71 -4.15
CA MET A 224 -8.41 15.77 -5.04
C MET A 224 -7.44 15.40 -6.16
N ARG A 225 -7.46 14.15 -6.63
CA ARG A 225 -6.64 13.74 -7.79
C ARG A 225 -6.93 14.55 -9.05
N ARG A 226 -8.14 15.10 -9.15
CA ARG A 226 -8.49 16.05 -10.22
C ARG A 226 -7.57 17.27 -10.19
N ASP A 227 -7.16 17.75 -9.03
CA ASP A 227 -6.32 18.95 -8.89
C ASP A 227 -4.93 18.72 -9.51
N TYR A 228 -4.36 17.52 -9.33
CA TYR A 228 -3.12 17.12 -10.00
C TYR A 228 -3.29 17.10 -11.51
N ARG A 229 -4.38 16.48 -11.99
CA ARG A 229 -4.68 16.42 -13.43
C ARG A 229 -4.86 17.81 -14.02
N THR A 230 -5.52 18.74 -13.31
CA THR A 230 -5.70 20.11 -13.80
C THR A 230 -4.37 20.85 -13.90
N VAL A 231 -3.46 20.70 -12.92
CA VAL A 231 -2.11 21.27 -13.00
C VAL A 231 -1.32 20.69 -14.18
N LEU A 232 -1.33 19.37 -14.33
CA LEU A 232 -0.60 18.69 -15.41
C LEU A 232 -1.15 19.07 -16.79
N ASN A 233 -2.48 19.13 -16.93
CA ASN A 233 -3.14 19.57 -18.16
C ASN A 233 -2.80 21.02 -18.47
N LEU A 234 -2.80 21.91 -17.46
CA LEU A 234 -2.43 23.32 -17.65
C LEU A 234 -0.98 23.43 -18.13
N MET A 235 -0.03 22.72 -17.51
CA MET A 235 1.36 22.69 -17.95
C MET A 235 1.51 22.15 -19.38
N GLN A 236 0.76 21.09 -19.72
CA GLN A 236 0.78 20.50 -21.06
C GLN A 236 0.18 21.45 -22.11
N GLN A 237 -0.89 22.19 -21.77
CA GLN A 237 -1.53 23.17 -22.64
C GLN A 237 -0.62 24.37 -22.92
N HIS A 238 0.12 24.84 -21.92
CA HIS A 238 1.07 25.95 -22.10
C HIS A 238 2.34 25.51 -22.85
N GLY A 239 2.79 24.27 -22.67
CA GLY A 239 3.97 23.75 -23.36
C GLY A 239 5.31 24.32 -22.87
N TYR A 240 5.33 25.02 -21.75
CA TYR A 240 6.54 25.54 -21.09
C TYR A 240 6.42 25.45 -19.57
N PRO A 241 7.54 25.46 -18.81
CA PRO A 241 7.51 25.43 -17.35
C PRO A 241 6.75 26.62 -16.75
N LEU A 242 5.84 26.37 -15.82
CA LEU A 242 4.96 27.39 -15.23
C LEU A 242 5.39 27.80 -13.83
N THR A 243 5.15 29.07 -13.49
CA THR A 243 5.31 29.62 -12.14
C THR A 243 4.08 29.30 -11.26
N PRO A 244 4.23 29.31 -9.91
CA PRO A 244 3.09 29.19 -9.01
C PRO A 244 1.99 30.23 -9.26
N THR A 245 2.35 31.43 -9.71
CA THR A 245 1.39 32.50 -10.02
C THR A 245 0.57 32.18 -11.27
N GLU A 246 1.22 31.73 -12.34
CA GLU A 246 0.52 31.30 -13.57
C GLU A 246 -0.41 30.12 -13.29
N ILE A 247 0.05 29.16 -12.47
CA ILE A 247 -0.76 28.01 -12.09
C ILE A 247 -1.94 28.43 -11.20
N ALA A 248 -1.72 29.29 -10.21
CA ALA A 248 -2.78 29.80 -9.34
C ALA A 248 -3.85 30.54 -10.15
N HIS A 249 -3.42 31.36 -11.11
CA HIS A 249 -4.31 32.10 -12.00
C HIS A 249 -5.09 31.16 -12.93
N GLY A 250 -4.41 30.23 -13.60
CA GLY A 250 -5.05 29.26 -14.52
C GLY A 250 -6.01 28.29 -13.84
N LEU A 251 -5.85 28.05 -12.53
CA LEU A 251 -6.74 27.20 -11.74
C LEU A 251 -7.81 27.98 -10.97
N HIS A 252 -7.85 29.32 -11.06
CA HIS A 252 -8.67 30.19 -10.22
C HIS A 252 -8.58 29.85 -8.73
N ARG A 253 -7.35 29.62 -8.24
CA ARG A 253 -7.06 29.13 -6.89
C ARG A 253 -6.16 30.11 -6.13
N ASP A 254 -6.31 30.13 -4.81
CA ASP A 254 -5.42 30.87 -3.92
C ASP A 254 -3.94 30.46 -4.12
N TYR A 255 -3.04 31.44 -4.07
CA TYR A 255 -1.61 31.25 -4.29
C TYR A 255 -0.97 30.34 -3.23
N SER A 256 -1.34 30.50 -1.95
CA SER A 256 -0.81 29.68 -0.85
C SER A 256 -1.27 28.22 -0.96
N ALA A 257 -2.52 28.01 -1.35
CA ALA A 257 -3.03 26.68 -1.68
C ALA A 257 -2.24 26.09 -2.87
N THR A 258 -2.03 26.86 -3.94
CA THR A 258 -1.27 26.42 -5.12
C THR A 258 0.17 26.02 -4.74
N LEU A 259 0.86 26.78 -3.89
CA LEU A 259 2.19 26.39 -3.43
C LEU A 259 2.19 25.08 -2.64
N LYS A 260 1.19 24.84 -1.79
CA LYS A 260 1.06 23.56 -1.06
C LYS A 260 0.85 22.39 -2.02
N LEU A 261 0.00 22.58 -3.04
CA LEU A 261 -0.23 21.60 -4.10
C LEU A 261 1.05 21.29 -4.86
N LEU A 262 1.77 22.31 -5.33
CA LEU A 262 2.99 22.10 -6.12
C LEU A 262 4.10 21.44 -5.31
N ARG A 263 4.30 21.81 -4.04
CA ARG A 263 5.24 21.11 -3.16
C ARG A 263 4.88 19.64 -3.01
N ARG A 264 3.59 19.34 -2.84
CA ARG A 264 3.12 17.96 -2.76
C ARG A 264 3.33 17.21 -4.07
N MET A 265 2.98 17.78 -5.21
CA MET A 265 3.19 17.18 -6.53
C MET A 265 4.67 16.92 -6.83
N VAL A 266 5.59 17.78 -6.35
CA VAL A 266 7.04 17.56 -6.42
C VAL A 266 7.44 16.37 -5.55
N ASN A 267 6.98 16.32 -4.30
CA ASN A 267 7.29 15.21 -3.40
C ASN A 267 6.79 13.87 -3.96
N ASP A 268 5.57 13.86 -4.50
CA ASP A 268 4.95 12.71 -5.15
C ASP A 268 5.51 12.42 -6.55
N GLN A 269 6.55 13.14 -6.98
CA GLN A 269 7.29 12.94 -8.24
C GLN A 269 6.45 13.13 -9.52
N HIS A 270 5.31 13.82 -9.48
CA HIS A 270 4.49 14.11 -10.67
C HIS A 270 5.03 15.29 -11.49
N ILE A 271 5.67 16.24 -10.83
CA ILE A 271 6.31 17.41 -11.43
C ILE A 271 7.69 17.60 -10.81
N TYR A 272 8.56 18.37 -11.46
CA TYR A 272 9.83 18.79 -10.87
C TYR A 272 10.09 20.28 -11.10
N GLN A 273 10.96 20.86 -10.28
CA GLN A 273 11.40 22.23 -10.46
C GLN A 273 12.58 22.28 -11.43
N VAL A 274 12.41 22.97 -12.55
CA VAL A 274 13.49 23.16 -13.55
C VAL A 274 14.50 24.19 -13.05
N LYS A 275 14.00 25.22 -12.37
CA LYS A 275 14.76 26.26 -11.65
C LYS A 275 13.87 26.84 -10.56
N ARG A 276 14.43 27.66 -9.67
CA ARG A 276 13.72 28.22 -8.51
C ARG A 276 12.39 28.86 -8.94
N GLY A 277 11.28 28.22 -8.58
CA GLY A 277 9.92 28.71 -8.85
C GLY A 277 9.33 28.37 -10.22
N LEU A 278 9.95 27.51 -11.04
CA LEU A 278 9.39 27.05 -12.32
C LEU A 278 9.23 25.53 -12.31
N TYR A 279 8.03 25.07 -12.63
CA TYR A 279 7.61 23.68 -12.51
C TYR A 279 7.22 23.10 -13.86
N THR A 280 7.55 21.84 -14.10
CA THR A 280 7.19 21.12 -15.32
C THR A 280 6.77 19.68 -14.98
N PRO A 281 5.91 19.04 -15.81
CA PRO A 281 5.57 17.63 -15.64
C PRO A 281 6.80 16.75 -15.71
N ARG A 282 6.84 15.69 -14.90
CA ARG A 282 7.78 14.61 -15.10
C ARG A 282 7.24 13.73 -16.23
N GLN A 283 8.02 13.57 -17.31
CA GLN A 283 7.67 12.60 -18.36
C GLN A 283 7.73 11.20 -17.74
N PRO A 284 6.80 10.28 -18.07
CA PRO A 284 7.05 8.87 -17.80
C PRO A 284 8.35 8.49 -18.51
N ASP A 285 9.25 7.79 -17.82
CA ASP A 285 10.51 7.33 -18.41
C ASP A 285 10.19 6.42 -19.61
N ASN A 286 10.18 7.01 -20.81
CA ASN A 286 10.20 6.30 -22.09
C ASN A 286 11.64 5.81 -22.31
N ASN A 287 12.11 4.90 -21.46
CA ASN A 287 13.28 4.11 -21.80
C ASN A 287 12.78 2.93 -22.65
N GLN A 288 12.97 3.11 -23.96
CA GLN A 288 13.13 2.03 -24.94
C GLN A 288 14.25 1.09 -24.52
#